data_AF-A0A7V7WTJ2-F1
#
_entry.id   AF-A0A7V7WTJ2-F1
#
_cell.length_a   1.000
_cell.length_b   1.000
_cell.length_c   1.000
_cell.angle_alpha   90.00
_cell.angle_beta   90.00
_cell.angle_gamma   90.00
#
_symmetry.space_group_name_H-M   'P 1'
#
loop_
_entity.id
_entity.type
_entity.pdbx_description
1 polymer ?
#
loop_
_entity_poly.entity_id
_entity_poly.type
_entity_poly.pdbx_seq_one_letter_code
_entity_poly.pdbx_strand_id
1 'polypeptide(L)' 'REVEHLIEHLAQDGVTVVMSTHNLGQAKRLGTRVAYLEAGRLVVDLPVDRFFNDVLPAEAAQFLKGELSWKG' A
#
# COMPACT_ATOMS: atom_id res chain seq x y z
N ARG A 1 -3.00 15.71 -3.52
CA ARG A 1 -4.32 15.80 -2.87
C ARG A 1 -5.47 15.60 -3.85
N GLU A 2 -5.51 16.27 -5.01
CA GLU A 2 -6.57 16.01 -6.02
C GLU A 2 -6.72 14.54 -6.42
N VAL A 3 -5.62 13.83 -6.69
CA VAL A 3 -5.65 12.40 -7.03
C VAL A 3 -6.21 11.54 -5.89
N GLU A 4 -5.88 11.87 -4.63
CA GLU A 4 -6.39 11.14 -3.46
C GLU A 4 -7.90 11.33 -3.34
N HIS A 5 -8.40 12.56 -3.51
CA HIS A 5 -9.83 12.84 -3.53
C HIS A 5 -10.55 12.11 -4.67
N LEU A 6 -9.99 12.07 -5.88
CA LEU A 6 -10.59 11.34 -6.98
C LEU A 6 -10.74 9.84 -6.65
N ILE A 7 -9.71 9.24 -6.05
CA ILE A 7 -9.73 7.83 -5.63
C ILE A 7 -10.82 7.59 -4.57
N GLU A 8 -10.93 8.49 -3.59
CA GLU A 8 -11.97 8.42 -2.55
C GLU A 8 -13.37 8.48 -3.14
N HIS A 9 -13.63 9.41 -4.08
CA HIS A 9 -14.94 9.53 -4.73
C HIS A 9 -15.29 8.29 -5.56
N LEU A 10 -14.35 7.78 -6.37
CA LEU A 10 -14.56 6.56 -7.15
C LEU A 10 -14.87 5.35 -6.26
N ALA A 11 -14.15 5.22 -5.13
CA ALA A 11 -14.41 4.17 -4.17
C ALA A 11 -15.80 4.30 -3.52
N GLN A 12 -16.23 5.52 -3.19
CA GLN A 12 -17.58 5.80 -2.67
C GLN A 12 -18.69 5.45 -3.67
N ASP A 13 -18.43 5.60 -4.97
CA ASP A 13 -19.34 5.22 -6.05
C ASP A 13 -19.35 3.69 -6.33
N GLY A 14 -18.63 2.90 -5.52
CA GLY A 14 -18.54 1.44 -5.67
C GLY A 14 -17.58 0.98 -6.76
N VAL A 15 -16.78 1.88 -7.33
CA VAL A 15 -15.76 1.53 -8.33
C VAL A 15 -14.55 0.92 -7.63
N THR A 16 -14.09 -0.23 -8.13
CA THR A 16 -12.83 -0.82 -7.67
C THR A 16 -11.65 -0.09 -8.29
N VAL A 17 -10.79 0.50 -7.46
CA VAL A 17 -9.58 1.19 -7.89
C VAL A 17 -8.35 0.34 -7.58
N VAL A 18 -7.50 0.14 -8.60
CA VAL A 18 -6.16 -0.42 -8.43
C VAL A 18 -5.15 0.69 -8.73
N MET A 19 -4.24 0.93 -7.80
CA MET A 19 -3.17 1.92 -7.96
C MET A 19 -1.84 1.37 -7.49
N SER A 20 -0.75 1.87 -8.07
CA SER A 20 0.61 1.68 -7.57
C SER A 20 1.13 3.00 -7.01
N THR A 21 1.71 2.99 -5.81
CA THR A 21 2.34 4.17 -5.21
C THR A 21 3.63 3.80 -4.49
N HIS A 22 4.62 4.68 -4.54
CA HIS A 22 5.84 4.60 -3.72
C HIS A 22 5.64 5.27 -2.35
N ASN A 23 4.55 6.03 -2.16
CA ASN A 23 4.26 6.69 -0.89
C ASN A 23 3.45 5.74 0.01
N LEU A 24 4.13 5.08 0.94
CA LEU A 24 3.49 4.18 1.91
C LEU A 24 2.43 4.87 2.78
N GLY A 25 2.57 6.17 3.03
CA GLY A 25 1.55 6.94 3.74
C GLY A 25 0.25 7.06 2.96
N GLN A 26 0.31 7.17 1.63
CA GLN A 26 -0.88 7.13 0.77
C GLN A 26 -1.48 5.73 0.74
N ALA A 27 -0.66 4.68 0.56
CA ALA A 27 -1.14 3.30 0.59
C ALA A 27 -1.87 2.98 1.90
N LYS A 28 -1.32 3.41 3.05
CA LYS A 28 -1.92 3.21 4.37
C LYS A 28 -3.25 3.95 4.56
N ARG A 29 -3.41 5.15 3.99
CA ARG A 29 -4.64 5.96 4.15
C ARG A 29 -5.74 5.59 3.16
N LEU A 30 -5.39 5.28 1.91
CA LEU A 30 -6.34 5.12 0.82
C LEU A 30 -6.65 3.65 0.48
N GLY A 31 -5.70 2.75 0.76
CA GLY A 31 -5.83 1.34 0.41
C GLY A 31 -6.73 0.58 1.37
N THR A 32 -7.45 -0.42 0.86
CA THR A 32 -8.14 -1.44 1.67
C THR A 32 -7.32 -2.74 1.73
N ARG A 33 -6.53 -3.00 0.69
CA ARG A 33 -5.64 -4.15 0.50
C ARG A 33 -4.30 -3.67 -0.06
N VAL A 34 -3.21 -4.32 0.31
CA VAL A 34 -1.87 -4.06 -0.22
C VAL A 34 -1.34 -5.30 -0.90
N ALA A 35 -0.98 -5.15 -2.17
CA ALA A 35 -0.24 -6.12 -2.95
C ALA A 35 1.22 -5.67 -3.05
N TYR A 36 2.16 -6.44 -2.51
CA TYR A 36 3.60 -6.21 -2.67
C TYR A 36 4.19 -7.21 -3.66
N LEU A 37 4.86 -6.67 -4.67
CA LEU A 37 5.49 -7.42 -5.75
C LEU A 37 7.02 -7.30 -5.61
N GLU A 38 7.72 -8.42 -5.71
CA GLU A 38 9.19 -8.48 -5.71
C GLU A 38 9.64 -9.44 -6.81
N ALA A 39 10.58 -8.99 -7.65
CA ALA A 39 11.11 -9.78 -8.77
C ALA A 39 10.02 -10.49 -9.63
N GLY A 40 8.92 -9.77 -9.92
CA GLY A 40 7.81 -10.28 -10.72
C GLY A 40 6.86 -11.25 -10.01
N ARG A 41 6.98 -11.42 -8.69
CA ARG A 41 6.11 -12.30 -7.88
C ARG A 41 5.31 -11.51 -6.87
N LEU A 42 4.04 -11.88 -6.68
CA LEU A 42 3.20 -11.35 -5.61
C LEU A 42 3.60 -12.02 -4.30
N VAL A 43 4.32 -11.28 -3.46
CA VAL A 43 4.86 -11.79 -2.19
C VAL A 43 3.88 -11.57 -1.05
N VAL A 44 3.17 -10.43 -1.06
CA VAL A 44 2.15 -10.12 -0.05
C VAL A 44 0.87 -9.69 -0.73
N ASP A 45 -0.25 -10.21 -0.24
CA ASP A 45 -1.60 -9.74 -0.51
C ASP A 45 -2.40 -9.79 0.79
N LEU A 46 -2.50 -8.64 1.47
CA LEU A 46 -3.08 -8.54 2.81
C LEU A 46 -3.97 -7.29 2.94
N PRO A 47 -4.93 -7.28 3.89
CA PRO A 47 -5.57 -6.05 4.33
C PRO A 47 -4.52 -5.00 4.71
N VAL A 48 -4.79 -3.72 4.39
CA VAL A 48 -3.83 -2.62 4.62
C VAL A 48 -3.33 -2.59 6.07
N ASP A 49 -4.20 -2.81 7.04
CA ASP A 49 -3.88 -2.78 8.45
C ASP A 49 -2.86 -3.87 8.83
N ARG A 50 -3.09 -5.10 8.34
CA ARG A 50 -2.18 -6.23 8.56
C ARG A 50 -0.83 -6.01 7.88
N PHE A 51 -0.82 -5.44 6.68
CA PHE A 51 0.44 -5.15 6.00
C PHE A 51 1.36 -4.22 6.82
N PHE A 52 0.79 -3.21 7.50
CA PHE A 52 1.60 -2.25 8.27
C PHE A 52 1.87 -2.65 9.72
N ASN A 53 1.13 -3.63 10.27
CA ASN A 53 1.17 -3.96 11.70
C ASN A 53 1.57 -5.41 12.01
N ASP A 54 1.49 -6.35 11.05
CA ASP A 54 1.87 -7.76 11.25
C ASP A 54 3.35 -8.03 10.93
N VAL A 55 3.79 -9.25 11.27
CA VAL A 55 5.04 -9.82 10.77
C VAL A 55 4.89 -10.17 9.29
N LEU A 56 5.79 -9.63 8.46
CA LEU A 56 5.82 -9.85 7.02
C LEU A 56 6.98 -10.76 6.59
N PRO A 57 6.93 -11.31 5.36
CA PRO A 57 8.10 -11.87 4.69
C PRO A 57 9.29 -10.91 4.70
N ALA A 58 10.51 -11.44 4.70
CA ALA A 58 11.73 -10.68 4.91
C ALA A 58 11.89 -9.51 3.92
N GLU A 59 11.66 -9.76 2.62
CA GLU A 59 11.72 -8.75 1.57
C GLU A 59 10.71 -7.60 1.79
N ALA A 60 9.46 -7.91 2.12
CA ALA A 60 8.42 -6.93 2.36
C ALA A 60 8.68 -6.12 3.65
N ALA A 61 9.17 -6.78 4.70
CA ALA A 61 9.55 -6.13 5.94
C ALA A 61 10.75 -5.18 5.74
N GLN A 62 11.73 -5.58 4.91
CA GLN A 62 12.88 -4.74 4.58
C GLN A 62 12.46 -3.54 3.73
N PHE A 63 11.59 -3.73 2.75
CA PHE A 63 11.00 -2.64 1.97
C PHE A 63 10.29 -1.61 2.87
N LEU A 64 9.40 -2.07 3.76
CA LEU A 64 8.73 -1.19 4.72
C LEU A 64 9.70 -0.41 5.61
N LYS A 65 10.74 -1.06 6.13
CA LYS A 65 11.75 -0.39 6.97
C LYS A 65 12.54 0.65 6.17
N GLY A 66 12.94 0.34 4.94
CA GLY A 66 13.67 1.26 4.05
C GLY A 66 12.87 2.52 3.77
N GLU A 67 11.63 2.37 3.34
CA GLU A 67 10.73 3.50 3.02
C GLU A 67 10.32 4.32 4.25
N LEU A 68 10.15 3.68 5.42
CA LEU A 68 9.89 4.40 6.68
C LEU A 68 11.12 5.19 7.16
N SER A 69 12.33 4.71 6.88
CA SER A 69 13.59 5.37 7.26
C SER A 69 13.92 6.60 6.40
N TRP A 70 13.30 6.73 5.22
CA TRP A 70 13.50 7.86 4.30
C TRP A 70 12.63 9.09 4.62
N LYS A 71 12.03 9.13 5.82
CA LYS A 71 11.46 10.35 6.39
C LYS A 71 12.49 11.08 7.24
N GLY A 72 13.50 11.63 6.57
CA GLY A 72 14.46 12.61 7.10
C GLY A 72 14.38 13.89 6.30
#